data_AF-A0A2G2GHB4-F1
#
_entry.id   AF-A0A2G2GHB4-F1
#
_cell.length_a   1.000
_cell.length_b   1.000
_cell.length_c   1.000
_cell.angle_alpha   90.00
_cell.angle_beta   90.00
_cell.angle_gamma   90.00
#
_symmetry.space_group_name_H-M   'P 1'
#
loop_
_entity.id
_entity.type
_entity.pdbx_description
1 polymer ?
#
loop_
_entity_poly.entity_id
_entity_poly.type
_entity_poly.pdbx_seq_one_letter_code
_entity_poly.pdbx_strand_id
1 'polypeptide(L)'
;MCGETCKHGSEGTGRWQHRPVTRHHEGFEGAEIGEYTSFSRMVQIAEFIQNCDGFGGKLLSHFNEDIEDAEEALENYSGEYGSLADYAESLTLESTEIPENLRFYIDYEKMGRDMELSGDVFTIETGYKEVHIFWCH
;
A
#
# COMPACT_ATOMS: atom_id res chain seq x y z
N MET A 1 -51.06 -20.23 17.24
CA MET A 1 -52.30 -19.96 16.48
C MET A 1 -52.89 -18.65 16.96
N CYS A 2 -53.48 -17.89 16.01
CA CYS A 2 -53.98 -16.51 16.09
C CYS A 2 -52.85 -15.45 16.23
N GLY A 3 -52.46 -14.70 15.20
CA GLY A 3 -53.12 -14.36 13.94
C GLY A 3 -53.75 -12.96 14.04
N GLU A 4 -53.06 -12.00 13.41
CA GLU A 4 -53.63 -10.88 12.62
C GLU A 4 -54.45 -9.80 13.37
N THR A 5 -54.40 -8.49 13.08
CA THR A 5 -54.07 -7.75 11.85
C THR A 5 -53.97 -6.24 12.13
N CYS A 6 -53.41 -5.52 11.14
CA CYS A 6 -53.71 -4.12 10.77
C CYS A 6 -53.15 -2.97 11.64
N LYS A 7 -51.98 -2.48 11.25
CA LYS A 7 -51.70 -1.03 11.31
C LYS A 7 -51.58 -0.45 9.91
N HIS A 8 -52.60 0.35 9.63
CA HIS A 8 -52.76 1.40 8.65
C HIS A 8 -51.46 2.02 8.11
N GLY A 9 -51.42 2.14 6.78
CA GLY A 9 -50.32 2.75 6.05
C GLY A 9 -50.19 4.25 6.25
N SER A 10 -49.00 4.74 5.92
CA SER A 10 -48.76 6.12 5.55
C SER A 10 -47.87 6.13 4.31
N GLU A 11 -48.53 6.47 3.22
CA GLU A 11 -48.07 7.08 1.97
C GLU A 11 -46.58 7.41 1.87
N GLY A 12 -45.97 6.83 0.84
CA GLY A 12 -44.60 7.08 0.45
C GLY A 12 -44.43 8.49 -0.12
N THR A 13 -43.56 9.25 0.53
CA THR A 13 -42.76 10.29 -0.15
C THR A 13 -41.35 9.75 -0.25
N GLY A 14 -41.11 8.94 -1.29
CA GLY A 14 -39.78 8.47 -1.66
C GLY A 14 -38.92 9.66 -2.07
N ARG A 15 -38.23 10.24 -1.09
CA ARG A 15 -37.15 11.20 -1.31
C ARG A 15 -36.07 10.44 -2.07
N TRP A 16 -35.90 10.75 -3.35
CA TRP A 16 -34.78 10.32 -4.17
C TRP A 16 -33.50 10.82 -3.51
N GLN A 17 -32.93 10.02 -2.62
CA GLN A 17 -31.56 10.24 -2.17
C GLN A 17 -30.71 9.90 -3.38
N HIS A 18 -30.21 10.95 -4.05
CA HIS A 18 -29.07 10.83 -4.95
C HIS A 18 -27.95 10.19 -4.14
N ARG A 19 -27.85 8.87 -4.24
CA ARG A 19 -26.68 8.12 -3.78
C ARG A 19 -25.57 8.59 -4.71
N PRO A 20 -24.52 9.27 -4.23
CA PRO A 20 -23.36 9.48 -5.07
C PRO A 20 -22.87 8.08 -5.47
N VAL A 21 -22.88 7.80 -6.77
CA VAL A 21 -22.15 6.65 -7.31
C VAL A 21 -20.69 7.00 -7.09
N THR A 22 -20.11 6.49 -6.01
CA THR A 22 -18.66 6.39 -5.92
C THR A 22 -18.27 5.43 -7.05
N ARG A 23 -17.75 5.97 -8.15
CA ARG A 23 -17.00 5.15 -9.10
C ARG A 23 -15.77 4.68 -8.32
N HIS A 24 -15.80 3.41 -7.94
CA HIS A 24 -14.58 2.70 -7.58
C HIS A 24 -13.86 2.45 -8.89
N HIS A 25 -12.78 3.18 -9.14
CA HIS A 25 -11.81 2.77 -10.15
C HIS A 25 -10.96 1.66 -9.52
N GLU A 26 -11.55 0.47 -9.40
CA GLU A 26 -10.82 -0.77 -9.13
C GLU A 26 -10.03 -1.14 -10.38
N GLY A 27 -8.70 -1.12 -10.29
CA GLY A 27 -7.84 -1.62 -11.37
C GLY A 27 -6.45 -0.99 -11.49
N PHE A 28 -6.16 0.10 -10.78
CA PHE A 28 -4.88 0.81 -10.91
C PHE A 28 -4.11 1.00 -9.61
N GLU A 29 -4.62 0.46 -8.49
CA GLU A 29 -3.93 0.47 -7.19
C GLU A 29 -3.39 1.86 -6.77
N GLY A 30 -4.03 2.95 -7.22
CA GLY A 30 -3.63 4.33 -6.89
C GLY A 30 -2.84 5.08 -7.97
N ALA A 31 -2.55 4.50 -9.13
CA ALA A 31 -1.94 5.25 -10.23
C ALA A 31 -2.92 6.28 -10.80
N GLU A 32 -2.57 7.57 -10.72
CA GLU A 32 -3.14 8.58 -11.60
C GLU A 32 -2.61 8.29 -13.02
N ILE A 33 -3.39 8.61 -14.06
CA ILE A 33 -2.92 8.48 -15.44
C ILE A 33 -3.28 9.81 -16.11
N GLY A 34 -2.28 10.62 -16.43
CA GLY A 34 -2.49 11.88 -17.13
C GLY A 34 -3.19 11.68 -18.50
N GLU A 35 -3.99 12.66 -18.91
CA GLU A 35 -4.74 12.64 -20.20
C GLU A 35 -3.84 12.62 -21.46
N TYR A 36 -2.52 12.56 -21.32
CA TYR A 36 -1.52 12.55 -22.40
C TYR A 36 -0.59 11.32 -22.38
N THR A 37 -1.00 10.23 -21.74
CA THR A 37 -0.24 8.98 -21.77
C THR A 37 -0.37 8.30 -23.14
N SER A 38 0.73 8.21 -23.89
CA SER A 38 0.76 7.49 -25.17
C SER A 38 0.35 6.02 -24.97
N PHE A 39 -0.27 5.37 -25.97
CA PHE A 39 -0.65 3.95 -25.89
C PHE A 39 0.52 3.04 -25.50
N SER A 40 1.75 3.38 -25.94
CA SER A 40 2.97 2.66 -25.55
C SER A 40 3.24 2.74 -24.06
N ARG A 41 3.03 3.91 -23.45
CA ARG A 41 3.25 4.13 -22.01
C ARG A 41 2.21 3.39 -21.16
N MET A 42 0.95 3.33 -21.61
CA MET A 42 -0.08 2.54 -20.92
C MET A 42 0.24 1.04 -20.89
N VAL A 43 0.80 0.49 -21.96
CA VAL A 43 1.22 -0.92 -22.00
C VAL A 43 2.36 -1.17 -21.00
N GLN A 44 3.34 -0.28 -20.93
CA GLN A 44 4.44 -0.37 -19.97
C GLN A 44 3.95 -0.31 -18.51
N ILE A 45 3.03 0.60 -18.20
CA ILE A 45 2.43 0.70 -16.85
C ILE A 45 1.70 -0.61 -16.50
N ALA A 46 0.93 -1.16 -17.44
CA ALA A 46 0.19 -2.40 -17.21
C ALA A 46 1.13 -3.61 -17.01
N GLU A 47 2.20 -3.71 -17.81
CA GLU A 47 3.22 -4.75 -17.65
C GLU A 47 3.95 -4.60 -16.31
N PHE A 48 4.33 -3.38 -15.91
CA PHE A 48 4.97 -3.10 -14.63
C PHE A 48 4.08 -3.51 -13.45
N ILE A 49 2.82 -3.07 -13.43
CA ILE A 49 1.86 -3.42 -12.37
C ILE A 49 1.64 -4.93 -12.33
N GLN A 50 1.60 -5.61 -13.48
CA GLN A 50 1.46 -7.07 -13.52
C GLN A 50 2.68 -7.82 -12.98
N ASN A 51 3.88 -7.26 -13.15
CA ASN A 51 5.11 -7.82 -12.59
C ASN A 51 5.27 -7.56 -11.09
N CYS A 52 4.61 -6.52 -10.57
CA CYS A 52 4.58 -6.24 -9.14
C CYS A 52 3.43 -7.01 -8.48
N ASP A 53 3.67 -7.61 -7.32
CA ASP A 53 2.66 -8.39 -6.57
C ASP A 53 1.58 -7.49 -5.89
N GLY A 54 0.98 -6.56 -6.61
CA GLY A 54 -0.13 -5.70 -6.13
C GLY A 54 0.28 -4.42 -5.38
N PHE A 55 1.58 -4.08 -5.39
CA PHE A 55 2.09 -2.78 -4.92
C PHE A 55 2.53 -1.86 -6.05
N GLY A 56 2.53 -2.34 -7.30
CA GLY A 56 3.11 -1.63 -8.44
C GLY A 56 2.44 -0.28 -8.72
N GLY A 57 1.11 -0.20 -8.58
CA GLY A 57 0.40 1.08 -8.77
C GLY A 57 0.75 2.12 -7.70
N LYS A 58 0.93 1.70 -6.45
CA LYS A 58 1.35 2.58 -5.34
C LYS A 58 2.80 3.03 -5.51
N LEU A 59 3.67 2.13 -5.96
CA LEU A 59 5.06 2.44 -6.26
C LEU A 59 5.18 3.48 -7.38
N LEU A 60 4.43 3.31 -8.48
CA LEU A 60 4.39 4.32 -9.55
C LEU A 60 3.84 5.67 -9.06
N SER A 61 2.82 5.66 -8.22
CA SER A 61 2.30 6.90 -7.62
C SER A 61 3.33 7.61 -6.76
N HIS A 62 4.25 6.89 -6.11
CA HIS A 62 5.34 7.46 -5.32
C HIS A 62 6.35 8.23 -6.20
N PHE A 63 6.60 7.74 -7.41
CA PHE A 63 7.53 8.34 -8.38
C PHE A 63 6.86 9.22 -9.45
N ASN A 64 5.66 9.76 -9.18
CA ASN A 64 4.91 10.60 -10.13
C ASN A 64 4.69 9.95 -11.51
N GLU A 65 4.36 8.66 -11.53
CA GLU A 65 4.18 7.86 -12.74
C GLU A 65 5.46 7.68 -13.57
N ASP A 66 6.66 7.94 -13.03
CA ASP A 66 7.92 7.57 -13.68
C ASP A 66 8.16 6.06 -13.53
N ILE A 67 8.44 5.40 -14.66
CA ILE A 67 8.67 3.94 -14.68
C ILE A 67 10.15 3.67 -14.53
N GLU A 68 11.03 4.53 -15.04
CA GLU A 68 12.47 4.30 -14.94
C GLU A 68 12.88 4.32 -13.47
N ASP A 69 12.45 5.34 -12.72
CA ASP A 69 12.69 5.43 -11.26
C ASP A 69 12.00 4.28 -10.49
N ALA A 70 10.80 3.87 -10.90
CA ALA A 70 10.07 2.78 -10.25
C ALA A 70 10.71 1.40 -10.53
N GLU A 71 11.27 1.19 -11.72
CA GLU A 71 12.05 0.00 -12.06
C GLU A 71 13.38 -0.05 -11.28
N GLU A 72 14.07 1.09 -11.14
CA GLU A 72 15.28 1.18 -10.30
C GLU A 72 14.96 0.90 -8.81
N ALA A 73 13.83 1.40 -8.32
CA ALA A 73 13.38 1.10 -6.97
C ALA A 73 13.07 -0.40 -6.77
N LEU A 74 12.52 -1.08 -7.80
CA LEU A 74 12.29 -2.53 -7.73
C LEU A 74 13.60 -3.33 -7.59
N GLU A 75 14.70 -2.88 -8.18
CA GLU A 75 16.00 -3.53 -7.98
C GLU A 75 16.48 -3.43 -6.53
N ASN A 76 16.05 -2.39 -5.81
CA ASN A 76 16.37 -2.11 -4.41
C ASN A 76 15.29 -2.57 -3.42
N TYR A 77 14.36 -3.41 -3.88
CA TYR A 77 13.28 -3.95 -3.06
C TYR A 77 13.79 -4.97 -2.04
N SER A 78 13.55 -4.74 -0.76
CA SER A 78 13.97 -5.63 0.34
C SER A 78 12.98 -6.75 0.64
N GLY A 79 11.70 -6.57 0.30
CA GLY A 79 10.65 -7.53 0.60
C GLY A 79 9.43 -6.92 1.33
N GLU A 80 8.51 -7.81 1.67
CA GLU A 80 7.27 -7.51 2.40
C GLU A 80 7.42 -7.88 3.87
N TYR A 81 7.03 -6.96 4.75
CA TYR A 81 7.14 -7.09 6.21
C TYR A 81 5.83 -6.66 6.89
N GLY A 82 5.65 -7.11 8.13
CA GLY A 82 4.50 -6.71 8.95
C GLY A 82 4.55 -5.24 9.39
N SER A 83 5.76 -4.69 9.47
CA SER A 83 6.04 -3.31 9.87
C SER A 83 7.51 -2.98 9.59
N LEU A 84 7.84 -1.69 9.62
CA LEU A 84 9.21 -1.21 9.58
C LEU A 84 10.08 -1.75 10.73
N ALA A 85 9.46 -2.03 11.88
CA ALA A 85 10.13 -2.62 13.04
C ALA A 85 10.54 -4.08 12.78
N ASP A 86 9.67 -4.88 12.13
CA ASP A 86 9.96 -6.27 11.77
C ASP A 86 11.14 -6.35 10.80
N TYR A 87 11.23 -5.37 9.89
CA TYR A 87 12.37 -5.24 9.00
C TYR A 87 13.65 -4.85 9.72
N ALA A 88 13.60 -3.84 10.59
CA ALA A 88 14.76 -3.43 11.38
C ALA A 88 15.28 -4.57 12.27
N GLU A 89 14.39 -5.38 12.84
CA GLU A 89 14.78 -6.60 13.56
C GLU A 89 15.45 -7.61 12.63
N SER A 90 14.82 -7.93 11.50
CA SER A 90 15.35 -8.90 10.52
C SER A 90 16.76 -8.49 10.06
N LEU A 91 16.93 -7.22 9.68
CA LEU A 91 18.20 -6.66 9.23
C LEU A 91 19.27 -6.71 10.34
N THR A 92 18.89 -6.41 11.58
CA THR A 92 19.83 -6.44 12.72
C THR A 92 20.27 -7.86 13.02
N LEU A 93 19.35 -8.83 12.98
CA LEU A 93 19.64 -10.24 13.21
C LEU A 93 20.49 -10.86 12.09
N GLU A 94 20.32 -10.40 10.85
CA GLU A 94 21.15 -10.83 9.73
C GLU A 94 22.55 -10.22 9.78
N SER A 95 22.67 -8.95 10.17
CA SER A 95 23.93 -8.21 10.16
C SER A 95 24.80 -8.40 11.41
N THR A 96 24.19 -8.69 12.57
CA THR A 96 24.91 -8.75 13.87
C THR A 96 24.33 -9.82 14.80
N GLU A 97 25.21 -10.46 15.57
CA GLU A 97 24.81 -11.36 16.64
C GLU A 97 24.47 -10.57 17.92
N ILE A 98 23.20 -10.58 18.30
CA ILE A 98 22.70 -9.87 19.49
C ILE A 98 22.84 -10.76 20.72
N PRO A 99 23.62 -10.35 21.75
CA PRO A 99 23.67 -11.06 23.03
C PRO A 99 22.27 -11.19 23.67
N GLU A 100 21.93 -12.36 24.20
CA GLU A 100 20.59 -12.64 24.76
C GLU A 100 20.17 -11.64 25.84
N ASN A 101 21.13 -11.14 26.63
CA ASN A 101 20.89 -10.16 27.69
C ASN A 101 20.50 -8.76 27.16
N LEU A 102 20.79 -8.46 25.90
CA LEU A 102 20.48 -7.16 25.27
C LEU A 102 19.24 -7.21 24.36
N ARG A 103 18.80 -8.39 23.94
CA ARG A 103 17.68 -8.56 23.00
C ARG A 103 16.41 -7.80 23.41
N PHE A 104 16.07 -7.79 24.69
CA PHE A 104 14.86 -7.12 25.20
C PHE A 104 15.03 -5.61 25.42
N TYR A 105 16.23 -5.05 25.22
CA TYR A 105 16.53 -3.63 25.38
C TYR A 105 16.59 -2.89 24.05
N ILE A 106 16.48 -3.59 22.93
CA ILE A 106 16.53 -3.00 21.59
C ILE A 106 15.12 -2.58 21.19
N ASP A 107 14.99 -1.35 20.72
CA ASP A 107 13.73 -0.75 20.29
C ASP A 107 13.71 -0.66 18.75
N TYR A 108 13.21 -1.73 18.12
CA TYR A 108 13.17 -1.83 16.66
C TYR A 108 12.20 -0.85 16.01
N GLU A 109 11.16 -0.39 16.73
CA GLU A 109 10.26 0.65 16.22
C GLU A 109 11.01 1.96 15.99
N LYS A 110 11.85 2.36 16.95
CA LYS A 110 12.70 3.54 16.80
C LYS A 110 13.76 3.35 15.72
N MET A 111 14.35 2.16 15.63
CA MET A 111 15.36 1.87 14.61
C MET A 111 14.78 1.98 13.21
N GLY A 112 13.67 1.31 12.93
CA GLY A 112 13.00 1.42 11.63
C GLY A 112 12.67 2.88 11.32
N ARG A 113 12.05 3.59 12.29
CA ARG A 113 11.71 5.00 12.10
C ARG A 113 12.91 5.89 11.80
N ASP A 114 14.07 5.61 12.40
CA ASP A 114 15.31 6.33 12.11
C ASP A 114 15.74 6.12 10.65
N MET A 115 15.64 4.90 10.13
CA MET A 115 15.97 4.55 8.74
C MET A 115 15.06 5.24 7.72
N GLU A 116 13.77 5.39 8.03
CA GLU A 116 12.84 6.13 7.16
C GLU A 116 13.11 7.65 7.23
N LEU A 117 13.41 8.18 8.42
CA LEU A 117 13.69 9.61 8.61
C LEU A 117 15.06 10.05 8.07
N SER A 118 16.06 9.18 8.09
CA SER A 118 17.35 9.40 7.43
C SER A 118 17.22 9.41 5.91
N GLY A 119 16.14 8.81 5.39
CA GLY A 119 15.91 8.60 3.97
C GLY A 119 16.67 7.39 3.42
N ASP A 120 17.16 6.49 4.27
CA ASP A 120 17.82 5.25 3.82
C ASP A 120 16.82 4.29 3.18
N VAL A 121 15.57 4.31 3.67
CA VAL A 121 14.48 3.48 3.15
C VAL A 121 13.18 4.27 2.99
N PHE A 122 12.32 3.80 2.09
CA PHE A 122 10.92 4.23 2.04
C PHE A 122 9.99 3.01 2.03
N THR A 123 8.72 3.24 2.38
CA THR A 123 7.73 2.17 2.50
C THR A 123 6.49 2.39 1.66
N ILE A 124 5.92 1.28 1.18
CA ILE A 124 4.63 1.24 0.50
C ILE A 124 3.73 0.26 1.25
N GLU A 125 2.66 0.77 1.85
CA GLU A 125 1.66 -0.05 2.54
C GLU A 125 0.60 -0.53 1.54
N THR A 126 0.46 -1.84 1.34
CA THR A 126 -0.59 -2.45 0.49
C THR A 126 -1.83 -2.82 1.29
N GLY A 127 -1.66 -3.24 2.54
CA GLY A 127 -2.73 -3.71 3.42
C GLY A 127 -2.35 -3.72 4.90
N TYR A 128 -3.12 -4.45 5.72
CA TYR A 128 -2.86 -4.55 7.16
C TYR A 128 -1.66 -5.46 7.41
N LYS A 129 -0.57 -4.90 7.93
CA LYS A 129 0.71 -5.61 8.10
C LYS A 129 1.31 -6.13 6.78
N GLU A 130 1.08 -5.38 5.70
CA GLU A 130 1.68 -5.65 4.39
C GLU A 130 2.42 -4.37 4.00
N VAL A 131 3.68 -4.29 4.44
CA VAL A 131 4.57 -3.13 4.24
C VAL A 131 5.73 -3.55 3.36
N HIS A 132 5.77 -3.00 2.15
CA HIS A 132 6.85 -3.21 1.19
C HIS A 132 7.96 -2.18 1.44
N ILE A 133 9.20 -2.65 1.58
CA ILE A 133 10.33 -1.80 1.96
C ILE A 133 11.35 -1.74 0.83
N PHE A 134 11.81 -0.53 0.53
CA PHE A 134 12.73 -0.22 -0.55
C PHE A 134 13.90 0.58 0.00
N TRP A 135 15.12 0.27 -0.45
CA TRP A 135 16.27 1.13 -0.18
C TRP A 135 16.29 2.33 -1.12
N CYS A 136 16.60 3.50 -0.57
CA CYS A 136 16.98 4.67 -1.34
C CYS A 136 18.49 4.64 -1.57
N HIS A 137 18.95 4.62 -2.82
CA HIS A 137 20.37 4.78 -3.16
C HIS A 137 20.65 6.12 -3.84
#